data_AF-A0A815NB59-F1
#
_entry.id   AF-A0A815NB59-F1
#
_cell.length_a   1.000
_cell.length_b   1.000
_cell.length_c   1.000
_cell.angle_alpha   90.00
_cell.angle_beta   90.00
_cell.angle_gamma   90.00
#
_symmetry.space_group_name_H-M   'P 1'
#
loop_
_entity.id
_entity.type
_entity.pdbx_description
1 polymer ?
#
loop_
_entity_poly.entity_id
_entity_poly.type
_entity_poly.pdbx_seq_one_letter_code
_entity_poly.pdbx_strand_id
1 'polypeptide(L)'
;MTESEVQQTSTPNSKIKKFRKRIFHPITKKNKDEQQTSLLQEKKNKTEKPIRNEDYEATGFVIDPQDHLYQYWLGIISLAISYNFLLIPARYAFTELDKNYRYIWISLDYISDFIYLIDIFLQSRTGYFSHGLFVRNHHVLQRNYFLSRQFFVYDLLSIIPTDFLYFIPTFRFVSIIRSNRFIRVNRLSQFQELTESRTRFPNAFRIGVLSCLTLTLIHWNCCAYFLICEHLGFGSDEWVLPASAHNETVAMLYTYCFYWSTLLLSTIGDVPLPVTRSEYLFVLFDYMIGILIFATIIGNLGTMISTQNQSRQQVREKMDEIKRYMKFRSVNRKLESKVIKWLDYLYMNRQVLNEEMVLNS
;
A
#
# COMPACT_ATOMS: atom_id res chain seq x y z
N MET A 1 64.36 47.84 -14.05
CA MET A 1 63.77 48.88 -14.89
C MET A 1 62.61 48.28 -15.66
N THR A 2 61.40 48.76 -15.33
CA THR A 2 60.22 48.98 -16.20
C THR A 2 59.56 47.76 -16.87
N GLU A 3 58.32 47.42 -16.50
CA GLU A 3 57.04 47.85 -17.14
C GLU A 3 56.95 47.32 -18.58
N SER A 4 55.87 46.73 -19.11
CA SER A 4 54.47 46.56 -18.72
C SER A 4 53.80 45.91 -19.93
N GLU A 5 52.87 44.96 -19.77
CA GLU A 5 51.66 44.95 -20.61
C GLU A 5 50.56 44.07 -20.00
N VAL A 6 49.39 44.70 -19.92
CA VAL A 6 48.15 44.26 -19.28
C VAL A 6 47.17 43.92 -20.39
N GLN A 7 46.50 42.76 -20.32
CA GLN A 7 45.26 42.51 -21.07
C GLN A 7 44.18 41.87 -20.18
N GLN A 8 43.32 42.77 -19.70
CA GLN A 8 41.87 42.68 -19.44
C GLN A 8 41.23 41.33 -19.05
N THR A 9 40.79 41.28 -17.79
CA THR A 9 39.78 40.35 -17.28
C THR A 9 38.36 40.88 -17.56
N SER A 10 37.51 40.05 -18.19
CA SER A 10 36.07 40.31 -18.36
C SER A 10 35.26 39.67 -17.23
N THR A 11 34.30 40.43 -16.69
CA THR A 11 33.52 40.17 -15.47
C THR A 11 32.48 39.03 -15.59
N PRO A 12 32.24 38.21 -14.54
CA PRO A 12 31.19 37.19 -14.54
C PRO A 12 29.89 37.68 -13.85
N ASN A 13 29.18 38.67 -14.42
CA ASN A 13 27.99 39.26 -13.77
C ASN A 13 26.61 38.74 -14.27
N SER A 14 26.59 37.74 -15.16
CA SER A 14 25.34 37.18 -15.73
C SER A 14 24.84 35.90 -15.03
N LYS A 15 25.71 35.15 -14.35
CA LYS A 15 25.35 33.88 -13.68
C LYS A 15 24.65 34.09 -12.33
N ILE A 16 24.94 35.18 -11.62
CA ILE A 16 24.37 35.48 -10.29
C ILE A 16 22.89 35.89 -10.37
N LYS A 17 22.48 36.64 -11.42
CA LYS A 17 21.06 37.00 -11.64
C LYS A 17 20.17 35.79 -11.97
N LYS A 18 20.72 34.77 -12.65
CA LYS A 18 19.97 33.54 -13.02
C LYS A 18 19.80 32.60 -11.83
N PHE A 19 20.74 32.60 -10.88
CA PHE A 19 20.66 31.80 -9.66
C PHE A 19 19.66 32.38 -8.65
N ARG A 20 19.60 33.71 -8.50
CA ARG A 20 18.68 34.38 -7.56
C ARG A 20 17.19 34.21 -7.95
N LYS A 21 16.88 34.03 -9.24
CA LYS A 21 15.51 33.81 -9.74
C LYS A 21 14.95 32.41 -9.44
N ARG A 22 15.80 31.39 -9.27
CA ARG A 22 15.37 30.01 -8.94
C ARG A 22 15.08 29.79 -7.46
N ILE A 23 15.71 30.56 -6.57
CA ILE A 23 15.56 30.39 -5.12
C ILE A 23 14.28 31.08 -4.58
N PHE A 24 13.74 32.09 -5.26
CA PHE A 24 12.51 32.81 -4.86
C PHE A 24 11.21 32.28 -5.50
N HIS A 25 11.29 31.27 -6.36
CA HIS A 25 10.10 30.62 -6.96
C HIS A 25 9.39 29.54 -6.12
N PRO A 26 9.98 28.90 -5.08
CA PRO A 26 9.25 27.93 -4.27
C PRO A 26 8.17 28.59 -3.39
N ILE A 27 8.42 29.81 -2.91
CA ILE A 27 7.52 30.54 -2.00
C ILE A 27 6.24 30.99 -2.72
N THR A 28 6.35 31.42 -3.98
CA THR A 28 5.20 31.85 -4.79
C THR A 28 4.36 30.68 -5.30
N LYS A 29 4.96 29.49 -5.44
CA LYS A 29 4.22 28.27 -5.79
C LYS A 29 3.40 27.75 -4.60
N LYS A 30 4.01 27.72 -3.41
CA LYS A 30 3.33 27.33 -2.16
C LYS A 30 2.10 28.23 -1.85
N ASN A 31 2.24 29.55 -2.00
CA ASN A 31 1.11 30.48 -1.80
C ASN A 31 0.00 30.32 -2.84
N LYS A 32 0.33 29.95 -4.09
CA LYS A 32 -0.65 29.67 -5.14
C LYS A 32 -1.39 28.36 -4.88
N ASP A 33 -0.68 27.33 -4.42
CA ASP A 33 -1.27 26.04 -4.06
C ASP A 33 -2.20 26.20 -2.83
N GLU A 34 -1.80 26.98 -1.83
CA GLU A 34 -2.65 27.33 -0.66
C GLU A 34 -3.87 28.19 -1.05
N GLN A 35 -3.72 29.17 -1.95
CA GLN A 35 -4.86 29.94 -2.48
C GLN A 35 -5.82 29.08 -3.31
N GLN A 36 -5.29 28.16 -4.11
CA GLN A 36 -6.12 27.27 -4.93
C GLN A 36 -6.87 26.25 -4.06
N THR A 37 -6.25 25.76 -2.99
CA THR A 37 -6.87 24.84 -2.02
C THR A 37 -7.97 25.53 -1.21
N SER A 38 -7.74 26.78 -0.77
CA SER A 38 -8.75 27.57 -0.06
C SER A 38 -9.93 27.99 -0.94
N LEU A 39 -9.70 28.34 -2.22
CA LEU A 39 -10.78 28.60 -3.20
C LEU A 39 -11.59 27.35 -3.54
N LEU A 40 -10.95 26.18 -3.58
CA LEU A 40 -11.63 24.89 -3.73
C LEU A 40 -12.49 24.56 -2.49
N GLN A 41 -11.98 24.82 -1.29
CA GLN A 41 -12.76 24.70 -0.05
C GLN A 41 -13.93 25.68 0.01
N GLU A 42 -13.73 26.92 -0.42
CA GLU A 42 -14.80 27.94 -0.44
C GLU A 42 -15.89 27.60 -1.47
N LYS A 43 -15.51 27.08 -2.65
CA LYS A 43 -16.47 26.54 -3.62
C LYS A 43 -17.21 25.32 -3.05
N LYS A 44 -16.51 24.40 -2.39
CA LYS A 44 -17.13 23.22 -1.76
C LYS A 44 -18.18 23.64 -0.71
N ASN A 45 -17.82 24.58 0.16
CA ASN A 45 -18.69 25.14 1.19
C ASN A 45 -19.92 25.90 0.63
N LYS A 46 -19.81 26.51 -0.56
CA LYS A 46 -20.94 27.21 -1.22
C LYS A 46 -21.95 26.26 -1.89
N THR A 47 -21.58 24.99 -2.13
CA THR A 47 -22.46 24.01 -2.80
C THR A 47 -23.16 23.05 -1.84
N GLU A 48 -22.67 22.93 -0.60
CA GLU A 48 -23.27 22.08 0.43
C GLU A 48 -24.37 22.85 1.20
N LYS A 49 -25.58 22.27 1.28
CA LYS A 49 -26.64 22.82 2.13
C LYS A 49 -26.15 22.87 3.59
N PRO A 50 -26.38 23.97 4.34
CA PRO A 50 -25.96 24.07 5.73
C PRO A 50 -26.60 22.95 6.56
N ILE A 51 -25.78 22.28 7.37
CA ILE A 51 -26.19 21.20 8.27
C ILE A 51 -26.99 21.83 9.41
N ARG A 52 -28.18 21.31 9.68
CA ARG A 52 -29.07 21.80 10.74
C ARG A 52 -28.76 21.08 12.05
N ASN A 53 -29.10 21.70 13.18
CA ASN A 53 -28.86 21.07 14.49
C ASN A 53 -29.58 19.72 14.64
N GLU A 54 -30.75 19.57 14.04
CA GLU A 54 -31.52 18.31 13.95
C GLU A 54 -30.76 17.18 13.24
N ASP A 55 -29.73 17.51 12.44
CA ASP A 55 -28.97 16.52 11.69
C ASP A 55 -27.97 15.76 12.59
N TYR A 56 -27.71 16.26 13.81
CA TYR A 56 -26.88 15.61 14.83
C TYR A 56 -27.67 14.62 15.71
N GLU A 57 -28.99 14.68 15.69
CA GLU A 57 -29.84 13.75 16.42
C GLU A 57 -29.98 12.41 15.69
N ALA A 58 -30.04 11.31 16.45
CA ALA A 58 -30.16 9.98 15.89
C ALA A 58 -31.63 9.71 15.52
N THR A 59 -31.92 9.70 14.22
CA THR A 59 -33.27 9.42 13.70
C THR A 59 -33.48 7.95 13.32
N GLY A 60 -32.48 7.08 13.54
CA GLY A 60 -32.55 5.65 13.21
C GLY A 60 -31.23 4.92 13.46
N PHE A 61 -31.07 3.76 12.81
CA PHE A 61 -29.83 2.97 12.87
C PHE A 61 -28.68 3.68 12.14
N VAL A 62 -27.61 3.97 12.89
CA VAL A 62 -26.40 4.67 12.43
C VAL A 62 -25.19 3.88 12.92
N ILE A 63 -24.20 3.75 12.06
CA ILE A 63 -22.95 3.06 12.39
C ILE A 63 -21.89 4.11 12.68
N ASP A 64 -21.25 4.00 13.84
CA ASP A 64 -20.07 4.78 14.17
C ASP A 64 -18.84 4.15 13.51
N PRO A 65 -18.09 4.89 12.66
CA PRO A 65 -16.79 4.44 12.15
C PRO A 65 -15.81 4.05 13.27
N GLN A 66 -15.98 4.58 14.47
CA GLN A 66 -15.13 4.30 15.61
C GLN A 66 -15.45 2.98 16.33
N ASP A 67 -16.59 2.36 16.06
CA ASP A 67 -16.97 1.13 16.73
C ASP A 67 -16.06 -0.06 16.36
N HIS A 68 -15.84 -0.96 17.32
CA HIS A 68 -15.15 -2.23 17.09
C HIS A 68 -15.92 -3.15 16.14
N LEU A 69 -17.26 -3.12 16.18
CA LEU A 69 -18.13 -3.89 15.29
C LEU A 69 -17.92 -3.49 13.82
N TYR A 70 -17.79 -2.19 13.54
CA TYR A 70 -17.50 -1.69 12.20
C TYR A 70 -16.12 -2.14 11.71
N GLN A 71 -15.12 -2.18 12.59
CA GLN A 71 -13.80 -2.71 12.25
C GLN A 71 -13.83 -4.21 11.92
N TYR A 72 -14.54 -5.03 12.69
CA TYR A 72 -14.70 -6.45 12.37
C TYR A 72 -15.43 -6.66 11.04
N TRP A 73 -16.46 -5.85 10.77
CA TRP A 73 -17.16 -5.86 9.49
C TRP A 73 -16.24 -5.50 8.31
N LEU A 74 -15.42 -4.45 8.46
CA LEU A 74 -14.39 -4.11 7.47
C LEU A 74 -13.37 -5.24 7.26
N GLY A 75 -13.06 -6.02 8.31
CA GLY A 75 -12.24 -7.22 8.20
C GLY A 75 -12.88 -8.30 7.34
N ILE A 76 -14.19 -8.54 7.49
CA ILE A 76 -14.96 -9.49 6.67
C ILE A 76 -14.95 -9.06 5.19
N ILE A 77 -15.18 -7.77 4.93
CA ILE A 77 -15.11 -7.21 3.56
C ILE A 77 -13.70 -7.36 3.00
N SER A 78 -12.67 -7.04 3.78
CA SER A 78 -11.27 -7.16 3.36
C SER A 78 -10.92 -8.60 3.01
N LEU A 79 -11.43 -9.58 3.76
CA LEU A 79 -11.26 -11.00 3.45
C LEU A 79 -11.95 -11.38 2.14
N ALA A 80 -13.18 -10.91 1.90
CA ALA A 80 -13.90 -11.13 0.65
C ALA A 80 -13.18 -10.50 -0.57
N ILE A 81 -12.60 -9.32 -0.39
CA ILE A 81 -11.79 -8.65 -1.43
C ILE A 81 -10.52 -9.45 -1.70
N SER A 82 -9.78 -9.86 -0.66
CA SER A 82 -8.58 -10.68 -0.79
C SER A 82 -8.85 -12.02 -1.48
N TYR A 83 -9.99 -12.66 -1.18
CA TYR A 83 -10.46 -13.85 -1.92
C TYR A 83 -10.58 -13.59 -3.42
N ASN A 84 -11.24 -12.50 -3.81
CA ASN A 84 -11.41 -12.14 -5.22
C ASN A 84 -10.06 -11.78 -5.88
N PHE A 85 -9.19 -11.05 -5.19
CA PHE A 85 -7.85 -10.68 -5.68
C PHE A 85 -6.94 -11.88 -5.96
N LEU A 86 -7.08 -12.97 -5.22
CA LEU A 86 -6.31 -14.19 -5.42
C LEU A 86 -6.98 -15.15 -6.40
N LEU A 87 -8.28 -15.43 -6.23
CA LEU A 87 -8.89 -16.52 -6.99
C LEU A 87 -9.33 -16.13 -8.40
N ILE A 88 -9.62 -14.85 -8.69
CA ILE A 88 -10.00 -14.44 -10.05
C ILE A 88 -8.84 -14.67 -11.04
N PRO A 89 -7.60 -14.18 -10.78
CA PRO A 89 -6.46 -14.46 -11.66
C PRO A 89 -6.14 -15.96 -11.75
N ALA A 90 -6.19 -16.69 -10.63
CA ALA A 90 -5.94 -18.12 -10.60
C ALA A 90 -6.93 -18.91 -11.47
N ARG A 91 -8.23 -18.63 -11.36
CA ARG A 91 -9.29 -19.28 -12.16
C ARG A 91 -9.24 -18.87 -13.63
N TYR A 92 -8.74 -17.68 -13.92
CA TYR A 92 -8.54 -17.23 -15.30
C TYR A 92 -7.36 -17.95 -15.96
N ALA A 93 -6.25 -18.13 -15.24
CA ALA A 93 -5.08 -18.85 -15.72
C ALA A 93 -5.31 -20.36 -15.80
N PHE A 94 -5.71 -20.97 -14.68
CA PHE A 94 -5.86 -22.42 -14.55
C PHE A 94 -7.31 -22.84 -14.80
N THR A 95 -7.70 -22.95 -16.07
CA THR A 95 -9.10 -23.23 -16.46
C THR A 95 -9.65 -24.55 -15.90
N GLU A 96 -8.80 -25.55 -15.67
CA GLU A 96 -9.17 -26.83 -15.05
C GLU A 96 -9.66 -26.67 -13.58
N LEU A 97 -9.18 -25.62 -12.88
CA LEU A 97 -9.63 -25.30 -11.53
C LEU A 97 -11.09 -24.86 -11.52
N ASP A 98 -11.50 -24.10 -12.54
CA ASP A 98 -12.87 -23.59 -12.68
C ASP A 98 -13.84 -24.71 -13.08
N LYS A 99 -13.42 -25.59 -14.00
CA LYS A 99 -14.26 -26.72 -14.49
C LYS A 99 -14.57 -27.73 -13.39
N ASN A 100 -13.57 -28.16 -12.63
CA ASN A 100 -13.71 -29.24 -11.65
C ASN A 100 -14.58 -28.86 -10.44
N TYR A 101 -14.56 -27.59 -10.02
CA TYR A 101 -15.24 -27.12 -8.80
C TYR A 101 -16.25 -25.99 -9.07
N ARG A 102 -16.80 -25.92 -10.28
CA ARG A 102 -17.68 -24.83 -10.75
C ARG A 102 -18.79 -24.44 -9.76
N TYR A 103 -19.50 -25.42 -9.19
CA TYR A 103 -20.61 -25.15 -8.25
C TYR A 103 -20.15 -24.52 -6.93
N ILE A 104 -18.98 -24.94 -6.42
CA ILE A 104 -18.39 -24.38 -5.21
C ILE A 104 -17.99 -22.93 -5.46
N TRP A 105 -17.35 -22.67 -6.61
CA TRP A 105 -16.95 -21.32 -6.99
C TRP A 105 -18.11 -20.36 -7.12
N ILE A 106 -19.16 -20.78 -7.82
CA ILE A 106 -20.38 -19.98 -7.95
C ILE A 106 -20.98 -19.65 -6.58
N SER A 107 -21.00 -20.63 -5.66
CA SER A 107 -21.51 -20.41 -4.30
C SER A 107 -20.68 -19.38 -3.52
N LEU A 108 -19.35 -19.50 -3.55
CA LEU A 108 -18.43 -18.56 -2.90
C LEU A 108 -18.50 -17.15 -3.50
N ASP A 109 -18.62 -17.07 -4.82
CA ASP A 109 -18.76 -15.83 -5.56
C ASP A 109 -20.03 -15.07 -5.15
N TYR A 110 -21.18 -15.76 -5.09
CA TYR A 110 -22.44 -15.17 -4.63
C TYR A 110 -22.42 -14.79 -3.15
N ILE A 111 -21.74 -15.55 -2.29
CA ILE A 111 -21.53 -15.17 -0.88
C ILE A 111 -20.74 -13.85 -0.82
N SER A 112 -19.68 -13.71 -1.63
CA SER A 112 -18.89 -12.47 -1.66
C SER A 112 -19.70 -11.27 -2.17
N ASP A 113 -20.52 -11.46 -3.21
CA ASP A 113 -21.40 -10.42 -3.74
C ASP A 113 -22.48 -10.03 -2.73
N PHE A 114 -23.01 -10.99 -1.95
CA PHE A 114 -23.94 -10.70 -0.87
C PHE A 114 -23.32 -9.87 0.26
N ILE A 115 -22.07 -10.16 0.64
CA ILE A 115 -21.31 -9.34 1.61
C ILE A 115 -21.16 -7.90 1.08
N TYR A 116 -20.91 -7.72 -0.21
CA TYR A 116 -20.80 -6.39 -0.83
C TYR A 116 -22.13 -5.63 -0.88
N LEU A 117 -23.26 -6.31 -1.05
CA LEU A 117 -24.58 -5.70 -0.96
C LEU A 117 -24.87 -5.19 0.45
N ILE A 118 -24.54 -5.98 1.48
CA ILE A 118 -24.66 -5.54 2.87
C ILE A 118 -23.74 -4.35 3.14
N ASP A 119 -22.50 -4.35 2.61
CA ASP A 119 -21.58 -3.23 2.77
C ASP A 119 -22.12 -1.92 2.20
N ILE A 120 -22.73 -1.93 1.01
CA ILE A 120 -23.40 -0.72 0.46
C ILE A 120 -24.47 -0.22 1.42
N PHE A 121 -25.30 -1.13 1.94
CA PHE A 121 -26.34 -0.76 2.88
C PHE A 121 -25.76 -0.12 4.14
N LEU A 122 -24.72 -0.73 4.73
CA LEU A 122 -24.07 -0.21 5.93
C LEU A 122 -23.37 1.13 5.67
N GLN A 123 -22.73 1.31 4.51
CA GLN A 123 -22.10 2.56 4.13
C GLN A 123 -23.10 3.72 3.98
N SER A 124 -24.30 3.43 3.48
CA SER A 124 -25.39 4.41 3.42
C SER A 124 -25.85 4.89 4.81
N ARG A 125 -25.47 4.16 5.88
CA ARG A 125 -25.80 4.43 7.29
C ARG A 125 -24.58 4.79 8.14
N THR A 126 -23.39 4.88 7.55
CA THR A 126 -22.17 5.25 8.28
C THR A 126 -22.16 6.76 8.56
N GLY A 127 -22.00 7.13 9.83
CA GLY A 127 -21.89 8.53 10.25
C GLY A 127 -20.55 9.15 9.86
N TYR A 128 -20.53 10.48 9.75
CA TYR A 128 -19.30 11.24 9.51
C TYR A 128 -19.24 12.46 10.42
N PHE A 129 -18.02 12.95 10.65
CA PHE A 129 -17.79 14.16 11.45
C PHE A 129 -17.88 15.40 10.55
N SER A 130 -18.68 16.38 10.97
CA SER A 130 -18.74 17.70 10.33
C SER A 130 -18.64 18.78 11.41
N HIS A 131 -17.69 19.70 11.25
CA HIS A 131 -17.43 20.78 12.22
C HIS A 131 -17.18 20.29 13.66
N GLY A 132 -16.55 19.11 13.81
CA GLY A 132 -16.26 18.50 15.11
C GLY A 132 -17.45 17.78 15.77
N LEU A 133 -18.63 17.82 15.17
CA LEU A 133 -19.83 17.12 15.64
C LEU A 133 -20.15 15.92 14.75
N PHE A 134 -20.62 14.85 15.37
CA PHE A 134 -20.94 13.60 14.68
C PHE A 134 -22.36 13.63 14.12
N VAL A 135 -22.50 13.58 12.80
CA VAL A 135 -23.79 13.65 12.09
C VAL A 135 -24.46 12.26 12.15
N ARG A 136 -25.68 12.20 12.67
CA ARG A 136 -26.43 10.94 12.89
C ARG A 136 -27.75 10.86 12.12
N ASN A 137 -28.21 11.93 11.50
CA ASN A 137 -29.49 11.89 10.80
C ASN A 137 -29.41 11.03 9.52
N HIS A 138 -30.19 9.96 9.48
CA HIS A 138 -30.07 8.95 8.45
C HIS A 138 -30.42 9.44 7.03
N HIS A 139 -31.32 10.43 6.90
CA HIS A 139 -31.66 11.02 5.60
C HIS A 139 -30.49 11.84 5.04
N VAL A 140 -29.74 12.50 5.93
CA VAL A 140 -28.56 13.28 5.56
C VAL A 140 -27.42 12.34 5.17
N LEU A 141 -27.23 11.24 5.92
CA LEU A 141 -26.22 10.23 5.60
C LEU A 141 -26.45 9.58 4.23
N GLN A 142 -27.68 9.13 3.96
CA GLN A 142 -28.03 8.54 2.66
C GLN A 142 -27.86 9.55 1.53
N ARG A 143 -28.33 10.79 1.71
CA ARG A 143 -28.16 11.84 0.70
C ARG A 143 -26.67 12.09 0.45
N ASN A 144 -25.86 12.21 1.49
CA ASN A 144 -24.41 12.41 1.35
C ASN A 144 -23.76 11.24 0.60
N TYR A 145 -24.15 10.00 0.90
CA TYR A 145 -23.67 8.82 0.19
C TYR A 145 -24.02 8.84 -1.31
N PHE A 146 -25.29 9.03 -1.66
CA PHE A 146 -25.73 9.04 -3.06
C PHE A 146 -25.26 10.27 -3.86
N LEU A 147 -25.09 11.43 -3.22
CA LEU A 147 -24.53 12.63 -3.87
C LEU A 147 -23.01 12.53 -4.03
N SER A 148 -22.33 11.77 -3.17
CA SER A 148 -20.90 11.55 -3.30
C SER A 148 -20.62 10.62 -4.48
N ARG A 149 -20.33 11.23 -5.63
CA ARG A 149 -20.02 10.53 -6.88
C ARG A 149 -18.87 9.54 -6.74
N GLN A 150 -17.93 9.78 -5.83
CA GLN A 150 -16.83 8.86 -5.59
C GLN A 150 -17.32 7.55 -4.97
N PHE A 151 -18.02 7.59 -3.83
CA PHE A 151 -18.45 6.36 -3.17
C PHE A 151 -19.50 5.61 -4.00
N PHE A 152 -20.58 6.30 -4.39
CA PHE A 152 -21.70 5.64 -5.07
C PHE A 152 -21.33 5.04 -6.44
N VAL A 153 -20.52 5.73 -7.25
CA VAL A 153 -20.16 5.22 -8.59
C VAL A 153 -19.20 4.04 -8.49
N TYR A 154 -18.20 4.09 -7.61
CA TYR A 154 -17.29 2.96 -7.41
C TYR A 154 -18.01 1.72 -6.88
N ASP A 155 -18.94 1.91 -5.95
CA ASP A 155 -19.74 0.81 -5.40
C ASP A 155 -20.71 0.22 -6.44
N LEU A 156 -21.34 1.06 -7.26
CA LEU A 156 -22.24 0.61 -8.32
C LEU A 156 -21.49 -0.17 -9.41
N LEU A 157 -20.33 0.33 -9.86
CA LEU A 157 -19.50 -0.35 -10.86
C LEU A 157 -19.01 -1.72 -10.35
N SER A 158 -18.77 -1.85 -9.05
CA SER A 158 -18.29 -3.10 -8.45
C SER A 158 -19.34 -4.21 -8.39
N ILE A 159 -20.64 -3.87 -8.37
CA ILE A 159 -21.77 -4.81 -8.24
C ILE A 159 -22.53 -4.97 -9.55
N ILE A 160 -22.08 -4.35 -10.65
CA ILE A 160 -22.67 -4.62 -11.97
C ILE A 160 -22.75 -6.14 -12.14
N PRO A 161 -23.96 -6.69 -12.42
CA PRO A 161 -24.17 -8.12 -12.53
C PRO A 161 -23.60 -8.59 -13.87
N THR A 162 -22.28 -8.56 -13.96
CA THR A 162 -21.53 -9.03 -15.10
C THR A 162 -21.63 -10.55 -15.23
N ASP A 163 -22.24 -11.21 -14.22
CA ASP A 163 -22.43 -12.64 -14.15
C ASP A 163 -23.52 -13.18 -15.08
N PHE A 164 -24.40 -12.33 -15.60
CA PHE A 164 -25.35 -12.75 -16.64
C PHE A 164 -24.64 -13.28 -17.91
N LEU A 165 -23.36 -12.90 -18.13
CA LEU A 165 -22.54 -13.47 -19.19
C LEU A 165 -22.06 -14.90 -18.93
N TYR A 166 -22.13 -15.44 -17.70
CA TYR A 166 -21.82 -16.87 -17.42
C TYR A 166 -22.75 -17.83 -18.15
N PHE A 167 -23.96 -17.37 -18.51
CA PHE A 167 -24.94 -18.16 -19.23
C PHE A 167 -24.64 -18.30 -20.73
N ILE A 168 -23.66 -17.54 -21.26
CA ILE A 168 -23.21 -17.66 -22.64
C ILE A 168 -21.97 -18.57 -22.65
N PRO A 169 -22.09 -19.85 -23.05
CA PRO A 169 -21.01 -20.84 -22.92
C PRO A 169 -19.81 -20.60 -23.84
N THR A 170 -19.90 -19.61 -24.73
CA THR A 170 -18.95 -19.38 -25.82
C THR A 170 -17.68 -18.65 -25.38
N PHE A 171 -17.67 -17.98 -24.22
CA PHE A 171 -16.53 -17.17 -23.81
C PHE A 171 -15.61 -17.91 -22.82
N ARG A 172 -14.33 -18.07 -23.19
CA ARG A 172 -13.24 -18.47 -22.27
C ARG A 172 -12.95 -17.41 -21.19
N PHE A 173 -13.44 -16.18 -21.38
CA PHE A 173 -13.12 -15.00 -20.57
C PHE A 173 -14.08 -14.73 -19.40
N VAL A 174 -14.92 -15.69 -19.02
CA VAL A 174 -15.98 -15.43 -18.03
C VAL A 174 -15.41 -15.05 -16.65
N SER A 175 -14.25 -15.60 -16.27
CA SER A 175 -13.60 -15.24 -15.00
C SER A 175 -13.07 -13.80 -14.97
N ILE A 176 -12.56 -13.24 -16.08
CA ILE A 176 -11.98 -11.87 -16.09
C ILE A 176 -13.07 -10.78 -16.04
N ILE A 177 -14.28 -11.12 -16.45
CA ILE A 177 -15.45 -10.25 -16.40
C ILE A 177 -15.82 -9.92 -14.93
N ARG A 178 -15.36 -10.74 -13.96
CA ARG A 178 -15.48 -10.45 -12.53
C ARG A 178 -14.41 -9.51 -11.96
N SER A 179 -13.47 -9.01 -12.77
CA SER A 179 -12.45 -8.04 -12.33
C SER A 179 -13.01 -6.69 -11.86
N ASN A 180 -14.28 -6.37 -12.14
CA ASN A 180 -14.95 -5.18 -11.62
C ASN A 180 -14.97 -5.11 -10.09
N ARG A 181 -14.82 -6.24 -9.38
CA ARG A 181 -14.72 -6.29 -7.92
C ARG A 181 -13.42 -5.66 -7.39
N PHE A 182 -12.37 -5.50 -8.22
CA PHE A 182 -11.11 -4.87 -7.81
C PHE A 182 -11.24 -3.38 -7.49
N ILE A 183 -12.31 -2.73 -7.97
CA ILE A 183 -12.63 -1.32 -7.69
C ILE A 183 -12.80 -1.08 -6.17
N ARG A 184 -13.14 -2.11 -5.39
CA ARG A 184 -13.34 -2.02 -3.94
C ARG A 184 -12.05 -1.97 -3.11
N VAL A 185 -10.87 -1.90 -3.72
CA VAL A 185 -9.57 -1.82 -3.02
C VAL A 185 -9.52 -0.72 -1.94
N ASN A 186 -10.26 0.37 -2.13
CA ASN A 186 -10.39 1.45 -1.14
C ASN A 186 -10.85 0.95 0.25
N ARG A 187 -11.70 -0.09 0.29
CA ARG A 187 -12.17 -0.69 1.56
C ARG A 187 -11.08 -1.46 2.28
N LEU A 188 -10.21 -2.13 1.53
CA LEU A 188 -9.03 -2.80 2.08
C LEU A 188 -8.06 -1.76 2.68
N SER A 189 -7.84 -0.63 1.99
CA SER A 189 -7.03 0.48 2.53
C SER A 189 -7.65 1.08 3.80
N GLN A 190 -8.98 1.29 3.83
CA GLN A 190 -9.69 1.77 5.03
C GLN A 190 -9.51 0.81 6.21
N PHE A 191 -9.62 -0.51 5.98
CA PHE A 191 -9.39 -1.51 7.00
C PHE A 191 -7.94 -1.51 7.51
N GLN A 192 -6.96 -1.35 6.60
CA GLN A 192 -5.55 -1.26 6.95
C GLN A 192 -5.27 -0.05 7.84
N GLU A 193 -5.74 1.14 7.47
CA GLU A 193 -5.56 2.37 8.25
C GLU A 193 -6.17 2.25 9.66
N LEU A 194 -7.40 1.75 9.75
CA LEU A 194 -8.09 1.58 11.03
C LEU A 194 -7.40 0.52 11.91
N THR A 195 -6.98 -0.60 11.32
CA THR A 195 -6.31 -1.67 12.07
C THR A 195 -4.92 -1.25 12.51
N GLU A 196 -4.20 -0.50 11.68
CA GLU A 196 -2.88 0.03 12.00
C GLU A 196 -2.94 1.03 13.17
N SER A 197 -3.92 1.94 13.18
CA SER A 197 -4.07 2.92 14.26
C SER A 197 -4.45 2.30 15.61
N ARG A 198 -5.10 1.13 15.60
CA ARG A 198 -5.61 0.46 16.81
C ARG A 198 -4.75 -0.69 17.30
N THR A 199 -3.87 -1.24 16.47
CA THR A 199 -3.05 -2.37 16.86
C THR A 199 -1.96 -1.95 17.86
N ARG A 200 -1.69 -2.82 18.84
CA ARG A 200 -0.60 -2.64 19.80
C ARG A 200 0.78 -2.62 19.14
N PHE A 201 0.90 -3.26 17.98
CA PHE A 201 2.15 -3.43 17.24
C PHE A 201 2.01 -2.92 15.80
N PRO A 202 1.90 -1.60 15.58
CA PRO A 202 1.69 -1.01 14.26
C PRO A 202 2.79 -1.40 13.29
N ASN A 203 4.04 -1.49 13.78
CA ASN A 203 5.15 -1.87 12.94
C ASN A 203 5.00 -3.30 12.39
N ALA A 204 4.75 -4.28 13.26
CA ALA A 204 4.55 -5.66 12.85
C ALA A 204 3.38 -5.81 11.86
N PHE A 205 2.29 -5.06 12.07
CA PHE A 205 1.15 -5.05 11.15
C PHE A 205 1.52 -4.54 9.75
N ARG A 206 2.27 -3.42 9.63
CA ARG A 206 2.69 -2.94 8.31
C ARG A 206 3.61 -3.94 7.59
N ILE A 207 4.51 -4.64 8.30
CA ILE A 207 5.31 -5.73 7.69
C ILE A 207 4.38 -6.82 7.16
N GLY A 208 3.41 -7.26 7.96
CA GLY A 208 2.45 -8.29 7.55
C GLY A 208 1.66 -7.89 6.31
N VAL A 209 1.16 -6.65 6.26
CA VAL A 209 0.46 -6.11 5.09
C VAL A 209 1.37 -6.05 3.87
N LEU A 210 2.58 -5.52 4.02
CA LEU A 210 3.56 -5.44 2.93
C LEU A 210 3.90 -6.83 2.38
N SER A 211 4.16 -7.81 3.26
CA SER A 211 4.42 -9.21 2.87
C SER A 211 3.23 -9.83 2.13
N CYS A 212 2.00 -9.60 2.58
CA CYS A 212 0.79 -10.10 1.92
C CYS A 212 0.61 -9.49 0.51
N LEU A 213 0.89 -8.19 0.37
CA LEU A 213 0.88 -7.50 -0.92
C LEU A 213 1.93 -8.08 -1.88
N THR A 214 3.15 -8.34 -1.40
CA THR A 214 4.21 -8.97 -2.21
C THR A 214 3.83 -10.36 -2.68
N LEU A 215 3.28 -11.21 -1.80
CA LEU A 215 2.81 -12.55 -2.17
C LEU A 215 1.70 -12.49 -3.23
N THR A 216 0.82 -11.50 -3.16
CA THR A 216 -0.23 -11.29 -4.17
C THR A 216 0.36 -10.92 -5.53
N LEU A 217 1.39 -10.07 -5.55
CA LEU A 217 2.08 -9.70 -6.80
C LEU A 217 2.81 -10.89 -7.43
N ILE A 218 3.50 -11.71 -6.62
CA ILE A 218 4.12 -12.96 -7.10
C ILE A 218 3.06 -13.91 -7.65
N HIS A 219 1.91 -14.03 -6.99
CA HIS A 219 0.79 -14.83 -7.47
C HIS A 219 0.24 -14.34 -8.82
N TRP A 220 0.09 -13.02 -8.99
CA TRP A 220 -0.39 -12.45 -10.25
C TRP A 220 0.61 -12.68 -11.39
N ASN A 221 1.89 -12.52 -11.12
CA ASN A 221 2.96 -12.84 -12.07
C ASN A 221 2.96 -14.33 -12.46
N CYS A 222 2.77 -15.22 -11.48
CA CYS A 222 2.62 -16.66 -11.71
C CYS A 222 1.46 -16.98 -12.65
N CYS A 223 0.30 -16.36 -12.43
CA CYS A 223 -0.86 -16.55 -13.31
C CYS A 223 -0.59 -16.00 -14.71
N ALA A 224 0.09 -14.85 -14.83
CA ALA A 224 0.44 -14.25 -16.11
C ALA A 224 1.44 -15.11 -16.90
N TYR A 225 2.49 -15.63 -16.24
CA TYR A 225 3.48 -16.52 -16.84
C TYR A 225 2.81 -17.80 -17.39
N PHE A 226 1.95 -18.45 -16.59
CA PHE A 226 1.22 -19.63 -17.05
C PHE A 226 0.36 -19.34 -18.30
N LEU A 227 -0.37 -18.21 -18.31
CA LEU A 227 -1.19 -17.81 -19.46
C LEU A 227 -0.38 -17.58 -20.73
N ILE A 228 0.82 -17.00 -20.60
CA ILE A 228 1.72 -16.77 -21.74
C ILE A 228 2.24 -18.12 -22.26
N CYS A 229 2.65 -19.03 -21.36
CA CYS A 229 3.05 -20.38 -21.74
C CYS A 229 1.94 -21.14 -22.47
N GLU A 230 0.69 -21.06 -21.98
CA GLU A 230 -0.45 -21.70 -22.64
C GLU A 230 -0.73 -21.08 -24.02
N HIS A 231 -0.54 -19.76 -24.17
CA HIS A 231 -0.76 -19.06 -25.43
C HIS A 231 0.31 -19.37 -26.49
N LEU A 232 1.58 -19.49 -26.08
CA LEU A 232 2.69 -19.88 -26.96
C LEU A 232 2.68 -21.38 -27.28
N GLY A 233 2.10 -22.19 -26.39
CA GLY A 233 2.01 -23.65 -26.49
C GLY A 233 3.11 -24.34 -25.69
N PHE A 234 2.76 -25.37 -24.91
CA PHE A 234 3.73 -26.06 -24.06
C PHE A 234 4.78 -26.81 -24.88
N GLY A 235 6.05 -26.72 -24.45
CA GLY A 235 7.19 -27.34 -25.12
C GLY A 235 7.61 -26.68 -26.43
N SER A 236 7.18 -25.45 -26.71
CA SER A 236 7.62 -24.69 -27.88
C SER A 236 9.11 -24.36 -27.85
N ASP A 237 9.66 -24.13 -26.67
CA ASP A 237 11.05 -23.76 -26.43
C ASP A 237 11.48 -24.11 -24.98
N GLU A 238 12.69 -23.69 -24.60
CA GLU A 238 13.27 -23.95 -23.27
C GLU A 238 12.73 -23.01 -22.17
N TRP A 239 12.15 -21.86 -22.54
CA TRP A 239 11.60 -20.88 -21.61
C TRP A 239 10.17 -21.21 -21.16
N VAL A 240 9.36 -21.74 -22.07
CA VAL A 240 7.99 -22.18 -21.81
C VAL A 240 8.01 -23.49 -21.02
N LEU A 241 6.91 -23.74 -20.28
CA LEU A 241 6.65 -25.02 -19.64
C LEU A 241 6.88 -26.21 -20.59
N PRO A 242 7.50 -27.31 -20.13
CA PRO A 242 7.81 -28.46 -20.97
C PRO A 242 6.54 -29.14 -21.48
N ALA A 243 6.62 -29.86 -22.60
CA ALA A 243 5.46 -30.56 -23.17
C ALA A 243 4.79 -31.57 -22.21
N SER A 244 5.53 -32.10 -21.22
CA SER A 244 4.98 -32.95 -20.16
C SER A 244 3.96 -32.24 -19.28
N ALA A 245 3.95 -30.90 -19.25
CA ALA A 245 3.03 -30.07 -18.50
C ALA A 245 1.55 -30.35 -18.80
N HIS A 246 1.23 -30.85 -20.01
CA HIS A 246 -0.15 -31.22 -20.37
C HIS A 246 -0.75 -32.33 -19.49
N ASN A 247 0.09 -33.24 -18.98
CA ASN A 247 -0.35 -34.39 -18.18
C ASN A 247 -0.17 -34.18 -16.67
N GLU A 248 0.39 -33.03 -16.28
CA GLU A 248 0.67 -32.72 -14.88
C GLU A 248 -0.54 -32.17 -14.15
N THR A 249 -0.52 -32.29 -12.83
CA THR A 249 -1.59 -31.72 -11.99
C THR A 249 -1.51 -30.19 -11.94
N VAL A 250 -2.66 -29.53 -11.82
CA VAL A 250 -2.75 -28.06 -11.66
C VAL A 250 -1.89 -27.56 -10.50
N ALA A 251 -1.81 -28.33 -9.40
CA ALA A 251 -1.00 -27.98 -8.24
C ALA A 251 0.51 -27.95 -8.55
N MET A 252 1.00 -28.92 -9.34
CA MET A 252 2.41 -28.95 -9.76
C MET A 252 2.74 -27.80 -10.71
N LEU A 253 1.87 -27.55 -11.70
CA LEU A 253 2.02 -26.42 -12.63
C LEU A 253 2.02 -25.07 -11.89
N TYR A 254 1.08 -24.88 -10.98
CA TYR A 254 1.01 -23.68 -10.14
C TYR A 254 2.29 -23.52 -9.30
N THR A 255 2.77 -24.58 -8.67
CA THR A 255 3.98 -24.54 -7.84
C THR A 255 5.22 -24.17 -8.65
N TYR A 256 5.37 -24.73 -9.86
CA TYR A 256 6.46 -24.38 -10.76
C TYR A 256 6.40 -22.90 -11.20
N CYS A 257 5.24 -22.45 -11.68
CA CYS A 257 5.06 -21.06 -12.10
C CYS A 257 5.27 -20.08 -10.94
N PHE A 258 4.85 -20.45 -9.73
CA PHE A 258 5.05 -19.63 -8.54
C PHE A 258 6.53 -19.57 -8.14
N TYR A 259 7.26 -20.68 -8.24
CA TYR A 259 8.71 -20.73 -8.07
C TYR A 259 9.44 -19.82 -9.08
N TRP A 260 9.11 -19.95 -10.36
CA TRP A 260 9.68 -19.12 -11.44
C TRP A 260 9.43 -17.63 -11.19
N SER A 261 8.20 -17.27 -10.83
CA SER A 261 7.80 -15.88 -10.54
C SER A 261 8.51 -15.31 -9.31
N THR A 262 8.70 -16.15 -8.29
CA THR A 262 9.42 -15.76 -7.07
C THR A 262 10.87 -15.43 -7.39
N LEU A 263 11.57 -16.28 -8.15
CA LEU A 263 12.97 -16.07 -8.53
C LEU A 263 13.16 -14.81 -9.39
N LEU A 264 12.23 -14.57 -10.32
CA LEU A 264 12.29 -13.40 -11.21
C LEU A 264 12.06 -12.10 -10.43
N LEU A 265 10.99 -12.04 -9.63
CA LEU A 265 10.65 -10.83 -8.87
C LEU A 265 11.59 -10.58 -7.67
N SER A 266 12.22 -11.62 -7.13
CA SER A 266 13.25 -11.47 -6.09
C SER A 266 14.63 -11.12 -6.65
N THR A 267 14.76 -10.90 -7.96
CA THR A 267 16.01 -10.54 -8.66
C THR A 267 17.15 -11.58 -8.52
N ILE A 268 16.82 -12.83 -8.17
CA ILE A 268 17.80 -13.94 -8.12
C ILE A 268 18.11 -14.38 -9.56
N GLY A 269 17.09 -14.47 -10.41
CA GLY A 269 17.25 -14.57 -11.86
C GLY A 269 17.76 -15.90 -12.41
N ASP A 270 17.79 -16.98 -11.61
CA ASP A 270 18.13 -18.32 -12.08
C ASP A 270 16.93 -18.99 -12.77
N VAL A 271 16.52 -18.40 -13.89
CA VAL A 271 15.38 -18.84 -14.72
C VAL A 271 15.85 -19.11 -16.15
N PRO A 272 15.18 -20.02 -16.90
CA PRO A 272 15.54 -20.26 -18.29
C PRO A 272 15.51 -18.97 -19.11
N LEU A 273 16.41 -18.88 -20.08
CA LEU A 273 16.54 -17.68 -20.91
C LEU A 273 15.40 -17.60 -21.93
N PRO A 274 14.78 -16.42 -22.12
CA PRO A 274 13.78 -16.24 -23.16
C PRO A 274 14.40 -16.44 -24.55
N VAL A 275 13.60 -16.95 -25.49
CA VAL A 275 14.01 -17.27 -26.86
C VAL A 275 13.37 -16.30 -27.85
N THR A 276 12.08 -16.00 -27.69
CA THR A 276 11.33 -15.14 -28.61
C THR A 276 11.30 -13.68 -28.19
N ARG A 277 11.12 -12.76 -29.15
CA ARG A 277 11.06 -11.31 -28.87
C ARG A 277 9.95 -10.94 -27.86
N SER A 278 8.81 -11.62 -27.93
CA SER A 278 7.70 -11.45 -27.00
C SER A 278 8.07 -11.82 -25.57
N GLU A 279 8.81 -12.93 -25.39
CA GLU A 279 9.28 -13.38 -24.08
C GLU A 279 10.32 -12.42 -23.51
N TYR A 280 11.28 -11.97 -24.34
CA TYR A 280 12.25 -10.95 -23.92
C TYR A 280 11.57 -9.67 -23.43
N LEU A 281 10.54 -9.19 -24.13
CA LEU A 281 9.80 -7.99 -23.71
C LEU A 281 9.03 -8.22 -22.40
N PHE A 282 8.41 -9.40 -22.24
CA PHE A 282 7.71 -9.76 -21.02
C PHE A 282 8.66 -9.85 -19.81
N VAL A 283 9.73 -10.62 -19.93
CA VAL A 283 10.74 -10.78 -18.88
C VAL A 283 11.39 -9.44 -18.53
N LEU A 284 11.72 -8.61 -19.53
CA LEU A 284 12.29 -7.28 -19.28
C LEU A 284 11.33 -6.38 -18.50
N PHE A 285 10.06 -6.33 -18.91
CA PHE A 285 9.05 -5.52 -18.24
C PHE A 285 8.85 -5.97 -16.80
N ASP A 286 8.72 -7.28 -16.59
CA ASP A 286 8.51 -7.85 -15.28
C ASP A 286 9.73 -7.71 -14.37
N TYR A 287 10.94 -7.85 -14.92
CA TYR A 287 12.17 -7.63 -14.18
C TYR A 287 12.33 -6.17 -13.73
N MET A 288 11.93 -5.19 -14.56
CA MET A 288 11.90 -3.77 -14.16
C MET A 288 10.92 -3.52 -13.02
N ILE A 289 9.73 -4.11 -13.10
CA ILE A 289 8.72 -4.03 -12.04
C ILE A 289 9.23 -4.69 -10.75
N GLY A 290 9.83 -5.88 -10.88
CA GLY A 290 10.42 -6.64 -9.76
C GLY A 290 11.47 -5.84 -9.01
N ILE A 291 12.43 -5.23 -9.71
CA ILE A 291 13.46 -4.38 -9.08
C ILE A 291 12.83 -3.22 -8.30
N LEU A 292 11.85 -2.52 -8.89
CA LEU A 292 11.19 -1.39 -8.24
C LEU A 292 10.42 -1.81 -6.99
N ILE A 293 9.67 -2.91 -7.07
CA ILE A 293 8.93 -3.49 -5.95
C ILE A 293 9.88 -3.94 -4.85
N PHE A 294 10.92 -4.70 -5.20
CA PHE A 294 11.89 -5.24 -4.24
C PHE A 294 12.66 -4.13 -3.52
N ALA A 295 13.10 -3.10 -4.26
CA ALA A 295 13.74 -1.92 -3.68
C ALA A 295 12.81 -1.16 -2.72
N THR A 296 11.53 -1.01 -3.08
CA THR A 296 10.52 -0.36 -2.23
C THR A 296 10.26 -1.17 -0.97
N ILE A 297 10.15 -2.49 -1.08
CA ILE A 297 9.95 -3.39 0.06
C ILE A 297 11.12 -3.29 1.03
N ILE A 298 12.35 -3.46 0.55
CA ILE A 298 13.55 -3.39 1.40
C ILE A 298 13.67 -1.99 2.03
N GLY A 299 13.39 -0.92 1.30
CA GLY A 299 13.39 0.44 1.83
C GLY A 299 12.36 0.64 2.96
N ASN A 300 11.14 0.17 2.76
CA ASN A 300 10.07 0.25 3.75
C ASN A 300 10.35 -0.64 4.98
N LEU A 301 10.88 -1.85 4.77
CA LEU A 301 11.31 -2.73 5.86
C LEU A 301 12.48 -2.11 6.65
N GLY A 302 13.45 -1.50 5.97
CA GLY A 302 14.60 -0.85 6.59
C GLY A 302 14.21 0.35 7.46
N THR A 303 13.35 1.25 6.95
CA THR A 303 12.84 2.40 7.72
C THR A 303 12.06 1.95 8.96
N MET A 304 11.29 0.88 8.84
CA MET A 304 10.57 0.31 9.96
C MET A 304 11.49 -0.30 11.03
N ILE A 305 12.49 -1.09 10.63
CA ILE A 305 13.46 -1.68 11.57
C ILE A 305 14.23 -0.58 12.30
N SER A 306 14.62 0.48 11.57
CA SER A 306 15.27 1.64 12.17
C SER A 306 14.36 2.33 13.20
N THR A 307 13.09 2.54 12.88
CA THR A 307 12.10 3.13 13.79
C THR A 307 11.90 2.27 15.04
N GLN A 308 11.82 0.94 14.89
CA GLN A 308 11.68 0.02 16.02
C GLN A 308 12.88 0.05 16.97
N ASN A 309 14.07 0.27 16.44
CA ASN A 309 15.31 0.35 17.22
C ASN A 309 15.70 1.77 17.63
N GLN A 310 14.91 2.79 17.27
CA GLN A 310 15.27 4.20 17.45
C GLN A 310 15.56 4.56 18.91
N SER A 311 14.73 4.10 19.86
CA SER A 311 14.93 4.38 21.29
C SER A 311 16.23 3.77 21.84
N ARG A 312 16.51 2.52 21.47
CA ARG A 312 17.76 1.84 21.83
C ARG A 312 18.97 2.52 21.21
N GLN A 313 18.82 2.99 19.97
CA GLN A 313 19.87 3.70 19.25
C GLN A 313 20.19 5.06 19.92
N GLN A 314 19.19 5.84 20.31
CA GLN A 314 19.38 7.12 21.01
C GLN A 314 20.16 6.95 22.32
N VAL A 315 19.85 5.92 23.10
CA VAL A 315 20.60 5.64 24.34
C VAL A 315 22.05 5.26 24.03
N ARG A 316 22.25 4.41 23.02
CA ARG A 316 23.59 3.99 22.61
C ARG A 316 24.43 5.17 22.14
N GLU A 317 23.84 6.07 21.35
CA GLU A 317 24.49 7.31 20.90
C GLU A 317 24.94 8.19 22.08
N LYS A 318 24.09 8.35 23.11
CA LYS A 318 24.44 9.08 24.34
C LYS A 318 25.56 8.41 25.13
N MET A 319 25.53 7.09 25.25
CA MET A 319 26.60 6.34 25.91
C MET A 319 27.94 6.51 25.17
N ASP A 320 27.92 6.52 23.84
CA ASP A 320 29.10 6.71 23.01
C ASP A 320 29.62 8.16 23.09
N GLU A 321 28.75 9.16 23.21
CA GLU A 321 29.10 10.56 23.47
C GLU A 321 29.88 10.70 24.79
N ILE A 322 29.40 10.09 25.88
CA ILE A 322 30.06 10.13 27.19
C ILE A 322 31.42 9.41 27.15
N LYS A 323 31.50 8.25 26.49
CA LYS A 323 32.78 7.53 26.30
C LYS A 323 33.79 8.38 25.52
N ARG A 324 33.36 9.04 24.45
CA ARG A 324 34.22 9.96 23.68
C ARG A 324 34.71 11.12 24.55
N TYR A 325 33.85 11.69 25.38
CA TYR A 325 34.21 12.76 26.31
C TYR A 325 35.27 12.31 27.34
N MET A 326 35.08 11.13 27.95
CA MET A 326 36.04 10.57 28.92
C MET A 326 37.40 10.30 28.29
N LYS A 327 37.42 9.80 27.04
CA LYS A 327 38.65 9.58 26.29
C LYS A 327 39.36 10.89 25.97
N PHE A 328 38.63 11.93 25.54
CA PHE A 328 39.18 13.24 25.25
C PHE A 328 39.84 13.89 26.48
N ARG A 329 39.24 13.70 27.66
CA ARG A 329 39.78 14.20 28.93
C ARG A 329 40.81 13.27 29.59
N SER A 330 41.17 12.15 28.95
CA SER A 330 42.11 11.16 29.49
C SER A 330 41.78 10.72 30.92
N VAL A 331 40.51 10.39 31.16
CA VAL A 331 40.03 9.96 32.48
C VAL A 331 40.66 8.63 32.90
N ASN A 332 40.95 8.46 34.20
CA ASN A 332 41.48 7.22 34.75
C ASN A 332 40.54 6.03 34.49
N ARG A 333 41.08 4.89 34.04
CA ARG A 333 40.33 3.65 33.75
C ARG A 333 39.41 3.20 34.88
N LYS A 334 39.81 3.42 36.15
CA LYS A 334 38.95 3.10 37.31
C LYS A 334 37.68 3.95 37.34
N LEU A 335 37.79 5.24 37.02
CA LEU A 335 36.64 6.15 36.99
C LEU A 335 35.78 5.88 35.75
N GLU A 336 36.40 5.63 34.60
CA GLU A 336 35.70 5.25 33.36
C GLU A 336 34.81 4.01 33.56
N SER A 337 35.36 2.94 34.16
CA SER A 337 34.60 1.72 34.47
C SER A 337 33.43 1.99 35.43
N LYS A 338 33.62 2.85 36.43
CA LYS A 338 32.57 3.24 37.38
C LYS A 338 31.43 4.00 36.69
N VAL A 339 31.76 4.93 35.79
CA VAL A 339 30.79 5.70 35.01
C VAL A 339 30.00 4.80 34.06
N ILE A 340 30.67 3.91 33.33
CA ILE A 340 30.00 2.95 32.41
C ILE A 340 29.04 2.06 33.19
N LYS A 341 29.47 1.48 34.31
CA LYS A 341 28.63 0.61 35.14
C LYS A 341 27.39 1.34 35.69
N TRP A 342 27.53 2.62 36.03
CA TRP A 342 26.41 3.45 36.46
C TRP A 342 25.45 3.78 35.30
N LEU A 343 25.97 4.08 34.11
CA LEU A 343 25.14 4.28 32.91
C LEU A 343 24.37 3.02 32.52
N ASP A 344 25.01 1.84 32.60
CA ASP A 344 24.36 0.56 32.36
C ASP A 344 23.24 0.30 33.38
N TYR A 345 23.46 0.63 34.66
CA TYR A 345 22.44 0.55 35.69
C TYR A 345 21.24 1.47 35.40
N LEU A 346 21.48 2.73 35.03
CA LEU A 346 20.41 3.67 34.65
C LEU A 346 19.60 3.17 33.45
N TYR A 347 20.27 2.59 32.45
CA TYR A 347 19.61 2.03 31.28
C TYR A 347 18.73 0.84 31.63
N MET A 348 19.22 -0.10 32.45
CA MET A 348 18.43 -1.26 32.88
C MET A 348 17.19 -0.87 33.68
N ASN A 349 17.27 0.21 34.47
CA ASN A 349 16.16 0.74 35.24
C ASN A 349 15.25 1.70 34.46
N ARG A 350 15.43 1.87 33.14
CA ARG A 350 14.64 2.75 32.25
C ARG A 350 14.56 4.24 32.68
N GLN A 351 15.41 4.70 33.58
CA GLN A 351 15.47 6.11 34.03
C GLN A 351 16.11 7.06 33.00
N VAL A 352 16.46 6.57 31.81
CA VAL A 352 17.13 7.35 30.75
C VAL A 352 16.12 8.16 29.91
N LEU A 353 14.81 7.94 30.09
CA LEU A 353 13.79 8.77 29.45
C LEU A 353 13.66 10.09 30.22
N ASN A 354 13.93 11.21 29.55
CA ASN A 354 13.74 12.56 30.08
C ASN A 354 12.28 12.74 30.54
N GLU A 355 12.03 12.56 31.84
CA GLU A 355 10.73 12.78 32.47
C GLU A 355 10.25 14.23 32.26
N GLU A 356 11.18 15.20 32.22
CA GLU A 356 10.91 16.60 31.89
C GLU A 356 10.32 16.82 30.50
N MET A 357 10.63 15.95 29.52
CA MET A 357 10.10 16.10 28.16
C MET A 357 8.63 15.66 28.07
N VAL A 358 8.23 14.70 28.91
CA VAL A 358 6.84 14.23 29.02
C VAL A 358 5.98 15.24 29.78
N LEU A 359 6.56 15.93 30.77
CA LEU A 359 5.85 16.94 31.56
C LEU A 359 5.58 18.25 30.79
N ASN A 360 6.34 18.50 29.71
CA ASN A 360 6.22 19.71 28.88
C ASN A 360 5.46 19.49 27.56
N SER A 361 4.98 18.27 27.29
CA SER A 361 4.13 17.92 26.14
C SER A 361 2.67 17.85 26.53
#